data_AF-A0A229VXD4-F1
#
_entry.id   AF-A0A229VXD4-F1
#
_cell.length_a   1.000
_cell.length_b   1.000
_cell.length_c   1.000
_cell.angle_alpha   90.00
_cell.angle_beta   90.00
_cell.angle_gamma   90.00
#
_symmetry.space_group_name_H-M   'P 1'
#
loop_
_entity.id
_entity.type
_entity.pdbx_description
1 polymer ?
#
loop_
_entity_poly.entity_id
_entity_poly.type
_entity_poly.pdbx_seq_one_letter_code
_entity_poly.pdbx_strand_id
1 'polypeptide(L)'
;MKDLAFRPSRPRAVSEAPLDNVFAADTAPVRSGSSATGDDGWTKTSVAMRRSTRRRVKLWALEHDMSMQEVVDLALEEYLASRP
;
A
#
# COMPACT_ATOMS: atom_id res chain seq x y z
N MET A 1 -5.07 -25.03 43.67
CA MET A 1 -5.69 -24.15 42.65
C MET A 1 -5.13 -22.77 42.87
N LYS A 2 -4.39 -22.21 41.90
CA LYS A 2 -3.72 -20.90 42.05
C LYS A 2 -4.65 -19.82 41.48
N ASP A 3 -5.01 -18.85 42.30
CA ASP A 3 -5.86 -17.71 41.97
C ASP A 3 -5.34 -16.93 40.75
N LEU A 4 -6.09 -17.01 39.65
CA LEU A 4 -5.97 -16.14 38.48
C LEU A 4 -6.70 -14.83 38.80
N ALA A 5 -6.02 -13.91 39.48
CA ALA A 5 -6.56 -12.57 39.70
C ALA A 5 -6.71 -11.84 38.36
N PHE A 6 -7.95 -11.48 38.01
CA PHE A 6 -8.30 -10.68 36.84
C PHE A 6 -7.60 -9.33 36.90
N ARG A 7 -6.72 -9.06 35.93
CA ARG A 7 -6.09 -7.75 35.73
C ARG A 7 -6.84 -7.03 34.60
N PRO A 8 -7.60 -5.95 34.88
CA PRO A 8 -8.24 -5.20 33.80
C PRO A 8 -7.18 -4.56 32.91
N SER A 9 -7.23 -4.84 31.62
CA SER A 9 -6.39 -4.22 30.60
C SER A 9 -6.60 -2.71 30.65
N ARG A 10 -5.55 -1.96 30.98
CA ARG A 10 -5.54 -0.49 30.86
C ARG A 10 -5.95 -0.14 29.42
N PRO A 11 -6.94 0.75 29.20
CA PRO A 11 -7.28 1.16 27.85
C PRO A 11 -6.04 1.81 27.22
N ARG A 12 -5.62 1.30 26.05
CA ARG A 12 -4.54 1.88 25.27
C ARG A 12 -4.96 3.31 24.95
N ALA A 13 -4.19 4.30 25.42
CA ALA A 13 -4.42 5.70 25.05
C ALA A 13 -4.44 5.78 23.52
N VAL A 14 -5.57 6.21 22.97
CA VAL A 14 -5.68 6.52 21.54
C VAL A 14 -4.76 7.71 21.31
N SER A 15 -3.63 7.46 20.65
CA SER A 15 -2.70 8.52 20.29
C SER A 15 -3.43 9.46 19.34
N GLU A 16 -3.65 10.70 19.78
CA GLU A 16 -4.24 11.81 19.01
C GLU A 16 -3.24 12.34 17.97
N ALA A 17 -2.59 11.42 17.25
CA ALA A 17 -1.69 11.76 16.16
C ALA A 17 -2.54 12.02 14.91
N PRO A 18 -2.30 13.12 14.18
CA PRO A 18 -2.95 13.35 12.90
C PRO A 18 -2.71 12.15 11.98
N LEU A 19 -3.77 11.65 11.33
CA LEU A 19 -3.71 10.50 10.43
C LEU A 19 -2.86 10.75 9.16
N ASP A 20 -2.21 11.91 9.06
CA ASP A 20 -1.35 12.32 7.95
C ASP A 20 -0.05 11.51 7.84
N ASN A 21 0.34 10.77 8.89
CA ASN A 21 1.60 10.02 8.92
C ASN A 21 1.54 8.58 8.40
N VAL A 22 0.39 8.08 7.93
CA VAL A 22 0.28 6.70 7.39
C VAL A 22 1.00 6.54 6.03
N PHE A 23 1.39 7.64 5.39
CA PHE A 23 2.17 7.63 4.14
C PHE A 23 3.64 8.04 4.29
N ALA A 24 4.09 8.44 5.49
CA ALA A 24 5.42 9.04 5.70
C ALA A 24 6.44 8.13 6.40
N ALA A 25 6.05 6.95 6.87
CA ALA A 25 6.88 6.13 7.75
C ALA A 25 7.81 5.11 7.06
N ASP A 26 7.94 5.13 5.73
CA ASP A 26 8.84 4.22 4.98
C ASP A 26 9.91 4.96 4.16
N THR A 27 10.18 6.22 4.48
CA THR A 27 11.33 6.97 3.93
C THR A 27 12.35 7.24 5.03
N ALA A 28 12.97 6.18 5.55
CA ALA A 28 14.34 6.28 6.02
C ALA A 28 15.27 6.15 4.80
N PRO A 29 16.26 7.04 4.59
CA PRO A 29 17.08 6.99 3.40
C PRO A 29 18.10 5.86 3.53
N VAL A 30 17.83 4.71 2.92
CA VAL A 30 18.90 3.75 2.58
C VAL A 30 19.70 4.40 1.44
N ARG A 31 20.84 5.00 1.79
CA ARG A 31 21.88 5.35 0.82
C ARG A 31 22.63 4.08 0.44
N SER A 32 22.52 3.68 -0.83
CA SER A 32 23.48 2.92 -1.66
C SER A 32 22.71 2.07 -2.67
N GLY A 33 22.88 2.15 -3.97
CA GLY A 33 23.69 3.01 -4.83
C GLY A 33 23.20 2.78 -6.26
N SER A 34 23.31 3.79 -7.11
CA SER A 34 23.13 3.63 -8.55
C SER A 34 24.25 2.77 -9.10
N SER A 35 24.06 1.46 -9.18
CA SER A 35 24.82 0.58 -10.05
C SER A 35 23.90 0.07 -11.14
N ALA A 36 24.30 0.36 -12.37
CA ALA A 36 23.56 0.28 -13.61
C ALA A 36 22.99 -1.10 -13.96
N THR A 37 22.16 -1.06 -15.01
CA THR A 37 21.82 -2.12 -15.97
C THR A 37 20.74 -3.14 -15.56
N GLY A 38 19.50 -2.68 -15.68
CA GLY A 38 18.30 -3.50 -15.82
C GLY A 38 17.10 -2.57 -15.74
N ASP A 39 16.44 -2.30 -16.86
CA ASP A 39 15.17 -1.55 -16.90
C ASP A 39 14.00 -2.37 -16.30
N ASP A 40 14.31 -3.54 -15.72
CA ASP A 40 13.39 -4.49 -15.08
C ASP A 40 13.15 -4.20 -13.58
N GLY A 41 13.55 -3.02 -13.11
CA GLY A 41 13.44 -2.62 -11.71
C GLY A 41 12.11 -1.95 -11.38
N TRP A 42 11.45 -2.41 -10.31
CA TRP A 42 10.21 -1.79 -9.80
C TRP A 42 10.45 -0.35 -9.32
N THR A 43 9.79 0.62 -9.95
CA THR A 43 9.84 2.03 -9.54
C THR A 43 8.56 2.43 -8.81
N LYS A 44 8.68 2.78 -7.52
CA LYS A 44 7.54 3.21 -6.71
C LYS A 44 7.04 4.58 -7.16
N THR A 45 5.80 4.62 -7.66
CA THR A 45 5.13 5.86 -8.09
C THR A 45 3.86 6.07 -7.26
N SER A 46 3.66 7.27 -6.73
CA SER A 46 2.48 7.59 -5.90
C SER A 46 1.40 8.28 -6.74
N VAL A 47 0.15 7.80 -6.64
CA VAL A 47 -1.01 8.37 -7.34
C VAL A 47 -2.18 8.52 -6.38
N ALA A 48 -2.83 9.68 -6.41
CA ALA A 48 -4.08 9.89 -5.69
C ALA A 48 -5.25 9.31 -6.49
N MET A 49 -6.02 8.42 -5.87
CA MET A 49 -7.21 7.82 -6.47
C MET A 49 -8.48 8.23 -5.71
N ARG A 50 -9.59 8.37 -6.42
CA ARG A 50 -10.90 8.45 -5.78
C ARG A 50 -11.15 7.18 -4.97
N ARG A 51 -11.75 7.32 -3.78
CA ARG A 51 -12.07 6.21 -2.88
C ARG A 51 -12.90 5.12 -3.57
N SER A 52 -13.86 5.51 -4.40
CA SER A 52 -14.69 4.61 -5.19
C SER A 52 -13.89 3.79 -6.19
N THR A 53 -12.99 4.43 -6.95
CA THR A 53 -12.12 3.77 -7.93
C THR A 53 -11.18 2.79 -7.25
N ARG A 54 -10.50 3.21 -6.17
CA ARG A 54 -9.63 2.31 -5.40
C ARG A 54 -10.39 1.09 -4.88
N ARG A 55 -11.63 1.25 -4.41
CA ARG A 55 -12.48 0.13 -3.96
C ARG A 55 -12.81 -0.81 -5.11
N ARG A 56 -13.18 -0.29 -6.28
CA ARG A 56 -13.48 -1.10 -7.47
C ARG A 56 -12.27 -1.94 -7.89
N VAL A 57 -11.08 -1.34 -7.96
CA VAL A 57 -9.84 -2.05 -8.29
C VAL A 57 -9.58 -3.19 -7.31
N LYS A 58 -9.73 -2.95 -6.00
CA LYS A 58 -9.57 -4.03 -4.99
C LYS A 58 -10.53 -5.20 -5.17
N LEU A 59 -11.80 -4.90 -5.45
CA LEU A 59 -12.81 -5.93 -5.61
C LEU A 59 -12.54 -6.76 -6.86
N TRP A 60 -12.20 -6.10 -7.97
CA TRP A 60 -11.84 -6.78 -9.21
C TRP A 60 -10.60 -7.66 -9.02
N ALA A 61 -9.56 -7.14 -8.35
CA ALA A 61 -8.36 -7.89 -8.00
C ALA A 61 -8.70 -9.18 -7.22
N LEU A 62 -9.56 -9.07 -6.19
CA LEU A 62 -9.99 -10.21 -5.38
C LEU A 62 -10.78 -11.25 -6.19
N GLU A 63 -11.66 -10.80 -7.09
CA GLU A 63 -12.49 -11.69 -7.92
C GLU A 63 -11.67 -12.46 -8.95
N HIS A 64 -10.55 -11.90 -9.41
CA HIS A 64 -9.70 -12.47 -10.47
C HIS A 64 -8.40 -13.09 -9.95
N ASP A 65 -8.27 -13.25 -8.62
CA ASP A 65 -7.04 -13.75 -7.95
C ASP A 65 -5.78 -12.97 -8.34
N MET A 66 -5.91 -11.65 -8.44
CA MET A 66 -4.84 -10.72 -8.81
C MET A 66 -4.50 -9.79 -7.65
N SER A 67 -3.28 -9.25 -7.68
CA SER A 67 -2.89 -8.11 -6.85
C SER A 67 -3.44 -6.80 -7.43
N MET A 68 -3.66 -5.79 -6.57
CA MET A 68 -4.03 -4.43 -7.03
C MET A 68 -3.04 -3.87 -8.05
N GLN A 69 -1.76 -4.22 -7.92
CA GLN A 69 -0.71 -3.77 -8.80
C GLN A 69 -0.92 -4.31 -10.21
N GLU A 70 -1.10 -5.63 -10.37
CA GLU A 70 -1.35 -6.26 -11.68
C GLU A 70 -2.59 -5.66 -12.36
N VAL A 71 -3.64 -5.36 -11.60
CA VAL A 71 -4.83 -4.67 -12.17
C VAL A 71 -4.47 -3.28 -12.72
N VAL A 72 -3.66 -2.53 -11.97
CA VAL A 72 -3.27 -1.17 -12.37
C VAL A 72 -2.33 -1.22 -13.58
N ASP A 73 -1.39 -2.16 -13.61
CA ASP A 73 -0.45 -2.33 -14.71
C ASP A 73 -1.19 -2.72 -15.99
N LEU A 74 -2.07 -3.73 -15.95
CA LEU A 74 -2.91 -4.12 -17.09
C LEU A 74 -3.76 -2.94 -17.61
N ALA A 75 -4.38 -2.19 -16.71
CA ALA A 75 -5.19 -1.04 -17.09
C ALA A 75 -4.35 0.09 -17.72
N LEU A 76 -3.12 0.29 -17.25
CA LEU A 76 -2.18 1.26 -17.82
C LEU A 76 -1.67 0.81 -19.19
N GLU A 77 -1.30 -0.46 -19.34
CA GLU A 77 -0.86 -1.05 -20.61
C GLU A 77 -1.95 -0.91 -21.68
N GLU A 78 -3.20 -1.27 -21.38
CA GLU A 78 -4.33 -1.14 -22.30
C GLU A 78 -4.59 0.33 -22.66
N TYR A 79 -4.53 1.23 -21.67
CA TYR A 79 -4.72 2.66 -21.90
C TYR A 79 -3.62 3.28 -22.76
N LEU A 80 -2.36 2.87 -22.58
CA LEU A 80 -1.24 3.37 -23.36
C LEU A 80 -1.19 2.76 -24.76
N ALA A 81 -1.50 1.46 -24.91
CA ALA A 81 -1.57 0.81 -26.22
C ALA A 81 -2.68 1.37 -27.12
N SER A 82 -3.76 1.87 -26.52
CA SER A 82 -4.88 2.48 -27.26
C SER A 82 -4.65 3.93 -27.69
N ARG A 83 -3.51 4.55 -27.35
CA ARG A 83 -3.19 5.93 -27.74
C ARG A 83 -1.98 5.99 -28.67
N PRO A 84 -2.12 6.62 -29.86
CA PRO A 84 -1.02 6.79 -30.81
C PRO A 84 0.00 7.85 -30.36
#